data_AF-A0A951XXE6-F1
#
_entry.id   AF-A0A951XXE6-F1
#
_cell.length_a   1.000
_cell.length_b   1.000
_cell.length_c   1.000
_cell.angle_alpha   90.00
_cell.angle_beta   90.00
_cell.angle_gamma   90.00
#
_symmetry.space_group_name_H-M   'P 1'
#
loop_
_entity.id
_entity.type
_entity.pdbx_description
1 polymer ?
#
loop_
_entity_poly.entity_id
_entity_poly.type
_entity_poly.pdbx_seq_one_letter_code
_entity_poly.pdbx_strand_id
1 'polypeptide(L)'
;MISKAEAQRLIADVFEEAALVLGGLLAVHRAEDDFVWRLVKSLDVIRCKAVRRIDECDAGPGAEASRPESHLRPHPAIEDFLLKVRRS
;
A
#
# COMPACT_ATOMS: atom_id res chain seq x y z
N MET A 1 0.15 -21.73 -7.62
CA MET A 1 -0.58 -20.92 -6.62
C MET A 1 0.41 -20.60 -5.51
N ILE A 2 0.56 -19.31 -5.19
CA ILE A 2 1.35 -18.88 -4.03
C ILE A 2 0.56 -19.22 -2.76
N SER A 3 1.24 -19.70 -1.72
CA SER A 3 0.64 -19.93 -0.41
C SER A 3 0.33 -18.61 0.29
N LYS A 4 -0.56 -18.65 1.28
CA LYS A 4 -0.89 -17.50 2.13
C LYS A 4 0.33 -16.87 2.79
N ALA A 5 1.21 -17.70 3.34
CA ALA A 5 2.43 -17.23 4.00
C ALA A 5 3.38 -16.54 3.02
N GLU A 6 3.54 -17.08 1.81
CA GLU A 6 4.33 -16.44 0.75
C GLU A 6 3.69 -15.12 0.29
N ALA A 7 2.35 -15.04 0.20
CA ALA A 7 1.66 -13.81 -0.15
C ALA A 7 1.78 -12.72 0.94
N GLN A 8 1.69 -13.09 2.22
CA GLN A 8 1.93 -12.18 3.34
C GLN A 8 3.38 -11.67 3.36
N ARG A 9 4.34 -12.55 3.06
CA ARG A 9 5.76 -12.16 2.95
C ARG A 9 5.98 -11.21 1.78
N LEU A 10 5.41 -11.49 0.62
CA LEU A 10 5.48 -10.60 -0.54
C LEU A 10 4.91 -9.21 -0.23
N ILE A 11 3.81 -9.12 0.51
CA ILE A 11 3.29 -7.83 0.98
C ILE A 11 4.31 -7.13 1.88
N ALA A 12 4.92 -7.84 2.83
CA ALA A 12 5.92 -7.24 3.71
C ALA A 12 7.10 -6.67 2.90
N ASP A 13 7.65 -7.47 1.98
CA ASP A 13 8.78 -7.09 1.13
C ASP A 13 8.44 -5.86 0.27
N VAL A 14 7.27 -5.82 -0.38
CA VAL A 14 6.84 -4.67 -1.20
C VAL A 14 6.67 -3.39 -0.38
N PHE A 15 6.15 -3.50 0.84
CA PHE A 15 5.99 -2.33 1.72
C PHE A 15 7.32 -1.84 2.29
N GLU A 16 8.29 -2.73 2.49
CA GLU A 16 9.66 -2.38 2.84
C GLU A 16 10.32 -1.57 1.71
N GLU A 17 10.25 -2.07 0.47
CA GLU A 17 10.75 -1.34 -0.71
C GLU A 17 10.09 0.04 -0.87
N ALA A 18 8.76 0.11 -0.67
CA ALA A 18 8.05 1.39 -0.69
C ALA A 18 8.53 2.35 0.41
N ALA A 19 8.78 1.85 1.62
CA ALA A 19 9.31 2.66 2.72
C ALA A 19 10.74 3.16 2.43
N LEU A 20 11.58 2.35 1.80
CA LEU A 20 12.94 2.75 1.38
C LEU A 20 12.90 3.86 0.33
N VAL A 21 12.05 3.73 -0.71
CA VAL A 21 11.87 4.78 -1.73
C VAL A 21 11.41 6.09 -1.10
N LEU A 22 10.41 6.03 -0.21
CA LEU A 22 9.92 7.22 0.51
C LEU A 22 11.00 7.80 1.43
N GLY A 23 11.74 6.95 2.16
CA GLY A 23 12.82 7.36 3.05
C GLY A 23 13.94 8.10 2.30
N GLY A 24 14.34 7.60 1.12
CA GLY A 24 15.31 8.28 0.27
C GLY A 24 14.85 9.67 -0.17
N LEU A 25 13.56 9.82 -0.53
CA LEU A 25 12.98 11.11 -0.89
C LEU A 25 12.91 12.06 0.32
N LEU A 26 12.48 11.57 1.48
CA LEU A 26 12.39 12.36 2.71
C LEU A 26 13.75 12.75 3.28
N ALA A 27 14.81 11.99 3.00
CA ALA A 27 16.17 12.34 3.43
C ALA A 27 16.72 13.56 2.67
N VAL A 28 16.29 13.77 1.42
CA VAL A 28 16.76 14.89 0.57
C VAL A 28 15.82 16.09 0.59
N HIS A 29 14.57 15.92 1.00
CA HIS A 29 13.60 17.00 1.16
C HIS A 29 13.41 17.34 2.63
N ARG A 30 13.39 18.64 2.98
CA ARG A 30 13.06 19.09 4.34
C ARG A 30 11.57 18.92 4.63
N ALA A 31 11.16 17.68 4.90
CA ALA A 31 9.82 17.36 5.39
C ALA A 31 9.74 17.61 6.91
N GLU A 32 8.58 18.08 7.36
CA GLU A 32 8.29 18.21 8.79
C GLU A 32 8.15 16.82 9.44
N ASP A 33 8.65 16.65 10.66
CA ASP A 33 8.61 15.36 11.39
C ASP A 33 7.18 14.81 11.50
N ASP A 34 6.21 15.67 11.83
CA ASP A 34 4.79 15.34 11.89
C ASP A 34 4.25 14.80 10.56
N PHE A 35 4.72 15.34 9.43
CA PHE A 35 4.34 14.85 8.11
C PHE A 35 4.90 13.45 7.88
N VAL A 36 6.16 13.20 8.23
CA VAL A 36 6.80 11.87 8.12
C VAL A 36 6.04 10.86 8.96
N TRP A 37 5.69 11.18 10.21
CA TRP A 37 4.89 10.32 11.08
C TRP A 37 3.53 9.99 10.49
N ARG A 38 2.80 10.98 9.95
CA ARG A 38 1.49 10.75 9.33
C ARG A 38 1.59 9.91 8.06
N LEU A 39 2.65 10.09 7.28
CA LEU A 39 2.92 9.28 6.08
C LEU A 39 3.14 7.82 6.44
N VAL A 40 4.04 7.52 7.39
CA VAL A 40 4.36 6.15 7.80
C VAL A 40 3.15 5.47 8.43
N LYS A 41 2.38 6.17 9.28
CA LYS A 41 1.12 5.63 9.83
C LYS A 41 0.10 5.31 8.73
N SER A 42 -0.05 6.20 7.74
CA SER A 42 -0.93 5.96 6.59
C SER A 42 -0.49 4.73 5.80
N LEU A 43 0.82 4.55 5.59
CA LEU A 43 1.38 3.38 4.91
C LEU A 43 1.09 2.08 5.68
N ASP A 44 1.28 2.07 7.00
CA ASP A 44 1.00 0.90 7.83
C ASP A 44 -0.49 0.52 7.85
N VAL A 45 -1.40 1.51 7.84
CA VAL A 45 -2.84 1.27 7.70
C VAL A 45 -3.15 0.55 6.39
N ILE A 46 -2.53 0.95 5.28
CA ILE A 46 -2.74 0.30 3.97
C ILE A 46 -2.14 -1.12 3.98
N ARG A 47 -0.95 -1.32 4.56
CA ARG A 47 -0.32 -2.63 4.74
C ARG A 47 -1.23 -3.59 5.50
N CYS A 48 -1.76 -3.16 6.64
CA CYS A 48 -2.68 -3.94 7.46
C CYS A 48 -3.95 -4.32 6.69
N LYS A 49 -4.53 -3.38 5.91
CA LYS A 49 -5.68 -3.67 5.04
C LYS A 49 -5.35 -4.70 3.96
N ALA A 50 -4.16 -4.62 3.37
CA ALA A 50 -3.74 -5.56 2.34
C ALA A 50 -3.55 -6.99 2.89
N VAL A 51 -2.95 -7.13 4.09
CA VAL A 51 -2.84 -8.42 4.77
C VAL A 51 -4.22 -9.00 5.12
N ARG A 52 -5.12 -8.19 5.69
CA ARG A 52 -6.49 -8.63 6.01
C ARG A 52 -7.25 -9.16 4.79
N ARG A 53 -7.05 -8.55 3.61
CA ARG A 53 -7.65 -9.04 2.37
C ARG A 53 -7.15 -10.42 1.96
N ILE A 54 -5.87 -10.73 2.20
CA ILE A 54 -5.37 -12.09 2.01
C ILE A 54 -6.09 -13.04 2.97
N ASP A 55 -6.27 -12.64 4.22
CA ASP A 55 -6.97 -13.46 5.22
C ASP A 55 -8.44 -13.69 4.85
N GLU A 56 -9.11 -12.68 4.28
CA GLU A 56 -10.52 -12.72 3.85
C GLU A 56 -10.73 -13.51 2.55
N CYS A 57 -9.76 -13.54 1.62
CA CYS A 57 -9.85 -14.32 0.38
C CYS A 57 -9.94 -15.85 0.60
N ASP A 58 -9.48 -16.36 1.74
CA ASP A 58 -9.65 -17.78 2.13
C ASP A 58 -11.10 -18.10 2.59
N ALA A 59 -11.94 -17.09 2.87
CA ALA A 59 -13.26 -17.27 3.50
C ALA A 59 -14.44 -17.47 2.53
N GLY A 60 -14.20 -17.63 1.22
CA GLY A 60 -15.23 -18.01 0.23
C GLY A 60 -15.67 -16.90 -0.76
N PRO A 61 -16.41 -17.27 -1.82
CA PRO A 61 -16.69 -16.40 -2.96
C PRO A 61 -17.86 -15.47 -2.65
N GLY A 62 -17.57 -14.36 -1.97
CA GLY A 62 -18.57 -13.31 -1.70
C GLY A 62 -17.96 -11.96 -1.32
N ALA A 63 -16.67 -11.91 -1.00
CA ALA A 63 -15.97 -10.66 -0.83
C ALA A 63 -15.53 -10.14 -2.20
N GLU A 64 -16.43 -9.43 -2.90
CA GLU A 64 -15.95 -8.40 -3.82
C GLU A 64 -15.01 -7.52 -2.99
N ALA A 65 -13.71 -7.63 -3.25
CA ALA A 65 -12.70 -6.87 -2.55
C ALA A 65 -12.88 -5.41 -2.91
N SER A 66 -13.82 -4.74 -2.24
CA SER A 66 -14.07 -3.31 -2.36
C SER A 66 -12.75 -2.62 -2.08
N ARG A 67 -12.07 -2.24 -3.17
CA ARG A 67 -10.89 -1.40 -3.12
C ARG A 67 -11.34 -0.11 -2.42
N PRO A 68 -10.52 0.44 -1.51
CA PRO A 68 -10.97 1.62 -0.77
C PRO A 68 -11.19 2.71 -1.81
N GLU A 69 -12.42 3.16 -1.96
CA GLU A 69 -12.70 4.37 -2.73
C GLU A 69 -12.05 5.53 -1.97
N SER A 70 -10.87 5.92 -2.44
CA SER A 70 -10.22 7.14 -1.98
C SER A 70 -11.01 8.31 -2.55
N HIS A 71 -11.87 8.94 -1.73
CA HIS A 71 -12.52 10.20 -2.08
C HIS A 71 -11.53 11.38 -2.24
N LEU A 72 -10.24 11.17 -1.99
CA LEU A 72 -9.19 12.14 -2.26
C LEU A 72 -8.87 12.12 -3.75
N ARG A 73 -8.87 13.29 -4.40
CA ARG A 73 -8.29 13.45 -5.74
C ARG A 73 -6.77 13.36 -5.59
N PRO A 74 -6.14 12.24 -6.01
CA PRO A 74 -4.70 12.10 -5.85
C PRO A 74 -3.98 13.12 -6.73
N HIS A 75 -2.72 13.41 -6.39
CA HIS A 75 -1.84 14.17 -7.27
C HIS A 75 -1.74 13.48 -8.65
N PRO A 76 -1.67 14.19 -9.79
CA PRO A 76 -1.66 13.57 -11.12
C PRO A 76 -0.58 12.49 -11.31
N ALA A 77 0.61 12.66 -10.71
CA ALA A 77 1.66 11.65 -10.74
C ALA A 77 1.27 10.34 -10.01
N ILE A 78 0.51 10.44 -8.92
CA ILE A 78 -0.02 9.28 -8.19
C ILE A 78 -1.13 8.63 -9.01
N GLU A 79 -2.00 9.43 -9.65
CA GLU A 79 -3.05 8.91 -10.52
C GLU A 79 -2.48 8.11 -11.70
N ASP A 80 -1.50 8.67 -12.42
CA ASP A 80 -0.81 8.01 -13.52
C ASP A 80 -0.14 6.70 -13.07
N PHE A 81 0.55 6.71 -11.92
CA PHE A 81 1.14 5.51 -11.34
C PHE A 81 0.09 4.44 -11.03
N LEU A 82 -1.01 4.80 -10.36
CA LEU A 82 -2.09 3.87 -10.02
C LEU A 82 -2.77 3.30 -11.29
N LEU A 83 -2.91 4.10 -12.34
CA LEU A 83 -3.44 3.64 -13.63
C LEU A 83 -2.51 2.59 -14.27
N LYS A 84 -1.19 2.79 -14.22
CA LYS A 84 -0.21 1.81 -14.70
C LYS A 84 -0.28 0.50 -13.92
N VAL A 85 -0.28 0.57 -12.58
CA VAL A 85 -0.38 -0.61 -11.70
C VAL A 85 -1.65 -1.41 -11.95
N ARG A 86 -2.78 -0.75 -12.27
CA ARG A 86 -4.06 -1.44 -12.54
C ARG A 86 -4.11 -2.14 -13.92
N ARG A 87 -3.20 -1.80 -14.83
CA ARG A 87 -3.14 -2.35 -16.20
C ARG A 87 -2.15 -3.50 -16.34
N SER A 88 -1.20 -3.60 -15.41
CA SER A 88 -0.26 -4.73 -15.28
C SER A 88 -0.96 -5.95 -14.70
#